data_AF-A0A958QNC5-F1
#
_entry.id   AF-A0A958QNC5-F1
#
_cell.length_a   1.000
_cell.length_b   1.000
_cell.length_c   1.000
_cell.angle_alpha   90.00
_cell.angle_beta   90.00
_cell.angle_gamma   90.00
#
_symmetry.space_group_name_H-M   'P 1'
#
loop_
_entity.id
_entity.type
_entity.pdbx_description
1 polymer ?
#
loop_
_entity_poly.entity_id
_entity_poly.type
_entity_poly.pdbx_seq_one_letter_code
_entity_poly.pdbx_strand_id
1 'polypeptide(L)'
;MSKFTSKLCLAIISMVFLNPVVALANIEIRTPSQEEALYFQYLEDIKSPNRVAPGLVLSSKRKCTKQHDSCLSNTEVAIQALDAVSSEPTRTDKMKNEIYRLKLGVANLAEQLQLYAMLTNNFATQDLSWEAELLSRTQKAVAAQNLSSKTIHVLLTHRNVYFGQNWDSIYSELEKYNLEIPAPVASQQALIDLVSADLELDKYKSGLYLNRPRVFMFCRSERTYPCLMIMKDSNNQFHKLNDGKTIWSQPSLGYSRHRKDYDETNGNTPTGVLRIDGVMPVNDQQLVFGKYRRLILNFVAQTEAEADHQLLLPPSSHFETWWRQAVISRDIGRGLFRIHGTGIRSSKNANFYPLVPTSGCVAKRENKYDGETFLDQRLFLDELMKASNLEPIFENEEKIRALLYVVNIDGKKKAVELSDLFAIGILKR
;
A
#
# COMPACT_ATOMS: atom_id res chain seq x y z
N MET A 1 61.04 6.24 28.49
CA MET A 1 60.94 7.65 28.07
C MET A 1 61.08 7.74 26.55
N SER A 2 60.14 8.43 25.93
CA SER A 2 60.09 8.87 24.52
C SER A 2 59.71 7.85 23.42
N LYS A 3 58.81 8.36 22.57
CA LYS A 3 58.52 8.03 21.16
C LYS A 3 57.42 7.00 20.86
N PHE A 4 56.20 7.50 20.77
CA PHE A 4 55.28 7.20 19.66
C PHE A 4 54.31 8.38 19.52
N THR A 5 54.51 9.24 18.52
CA THR A 5 53.48 10.17 18.04
C THR A 5 53.46 10.13 16.52
N SER A 6 52.25 9.97 16.02
CA SER A 6 51.86 9.75 14.64
C SER A 6 52.01 11.01 13.81
N LYS A 7 52.60 10.87 12.62
CA LYS A 7 52.41 11.79 11.51
C LYS A 7 51.25 11.26 10.67
N LEU A 8 50.16 12.03 10.51
CA LEU A 8 49.53 12.33 9.22
C LEU A 8 48.28 13.21 9.43
N CYS A 9 48.34 14.46 8.96
CA CYS A 9 47.23 15.20 8.35
C CYS A 9 47.71 16.62 8.00
N LEU A 10 47.87 16.91 6.70
CA LEU A 10 47.54 18.18 6.02
C LEU A 10 48.28 18.32 4.68
N ALA A 11 47.53 18.14 3.60
CA ALA A 11 47.57 18.90 2.33
C ALA A 11 46.29 18.48 1.59
N ILE A 12 45.44 19.36 1.07
CA ILE A 12 45.65 20.18 -0.13
C ILE A 12 44.59 21.31 -0.14
N ILE A 13 45.00 22.55 -0.41
CA ILE A 13 44.49 23.44 -1.48
C ILE A 13 45.39 24.69 -1.46
N SER A 14 46.10 24.91 -2.57
CA SER A 14 46.71 26.18 -2.92
C SER A 14 46.61 26.36 -4.43
N MET A 15 45.98 27.44 -4.86
CA MET A 15 46.19 28.06 -6.17
C MET A 15 46.80 29.46 -5.93
N VAL A 16 48.11 29.60 -6.20
CA VAL A 16 48.72 30.45 -7.25
C VAL A 16 48.00 31.81 -7.52
N PHE A 17 48.54 33.05 -7.47
CA PHE A 17 49.82 33.76 -7.26
C PHE A 17 49.42 35.15 -6.67
N LEU A 18 50.05 35.77 -5.65
CA LEU A 18 51.26 36.62 -5.71
C LEU A 18 51.67 37.03 -4.26
N ASN A 19 52.84 36.55 -3.82
CA ASN A 19 53.90 37.13 -2.96
C ASN A 19 53.62 37.86 -1.60
N PRO A 20 54.62 37.87 -0.68
CA PRO A 20 54.42 37.41 0.70
C PRO A 20 54.74 38.51 1.73
N VAL A 21 54.63 38.14 3.02
CA VAL A 21 55.26 38.73 4.23
C VAL A 21 54.22 38.90 5.34
N VAL A 22 54.36 38.04 6.36
CA VAL A 22 53.92 38.17 7.76
C VAL A 22 52.40 38.14 8.02
N ALA A 23 51.91 36.95 8.42
CA ALA A 23 51.32 36.72 9.74
C ALA A 23 50.86 35.26 9.86
N LEU A 24 51.79 34.38 10.30
CA LEU A 24 51.42 33.16 11.00
C LEU A 24 51.05 33.56 12.43
N ALA A 25 49.76 33.52 12.76
CA ALA A 25 49.31 33.58 14.15
C ALA A 25 48.08 32.69 14.34
N ASN A 26 48.28 31.70 15.20
CA ASN A 26 47.26 30.90 15.92
C ASN A 26 46.35 30.00 15.08
N ILE A 27 46.91 28.86 14.65
CA ILE A 27 46.11 27.64 14.51
C ILE A 27 45.99 27.04 15.92
N GLU A 28 44.89 27.38 16.59
CA GLU A 28 44.55 26.79 17.88
C GLU A 28 44.05 25.37 17.64
N ILE A 29 44.75 24.36 18.19
CA ILE A 29 44.29 22.97 18.15
C ILE A 29 43.08 22.88 19.06
N ARG A 30 41.90 22.84 18.47
CA ARG A 30 40.63 22.77 19.20
C ARG A 30 40.36 21.34 19.64
N THR A 31 39.84 21.19 20.85
CA THR A 31 39.36 19.90 21.31
C THR A 31 38.04 19.57 20.60
N PRO A 32 37.68 18.28 20.44
CA PRO A 32 36.39 17.88 19.87
C PRO A 32 35.18 18.56 20.52
N SER A 33 35.26 18.86 21.83
CA SER A 33 34.21 19.57 22.58
C SER A 33 34.09 21.06 22.21
N GLN A 34 35.20 21.71 21.82
CA GLN A 34 35.18 23.11 21.37
C GLN A 34 34.62 23.23 19.95
N GLU A 35 34.90 22.25 19.08
CA GLU A 35 34.28 22.19 17.75
C GLU A 35 32.78 21.90 17.83
N GLU A 36 32.35 21.03 18.73
CA GLU A 36 30.93 20.77 18.99
C GLU A 36 30.20 22.03 19.53
N ALA A 37 30.84 22.79 20.43
CA ALA A 37 30.28 24.05 20.94
C ALA A 37 30.14 25.12 19.84
N LEU A 38 31.14 25.26 18.97
CA LEU A 38 31.09 26.18 17.83
C LEU A 38 30.05 25.77 16.79
N TYR A 39 29.85 24.47 16.58
CA TYR A 39 28.79 23.95 15.73
C TYR A 39 27.40 24.31 16.28
N PHE A 40 27.14 24.09 17.57
CA PHE A 40 25.85 24.46 18.17
C PHE A 40 25.61 25.98 18.17
N GLN A 41 26.66 26.79 18.34
CA GLN A 41 26.60 28.25 18.18
C GLN A 41 26.20 28.64 16.74
N TYR A 42 26.81 28.02 15.73
CA TYR A 42 26.49 28.25 14.32
C TYR A 42 25.03 27.88 13.97
N LEU A 43 24.50 26.82 14.58
CA LEU A 43 23.10 26.42 14.39
C LEU A 43 22.10 27.38 15.05
N GLU A 44 22.42 27.92 16.23
CA GLU A 44 21.65 28.99 16.87
C GLU A 44 21.59 30.25 15.98
N ASP A 45 22.72 30.59 15.35
CA ASP A 45 22.83 31.76 14.47
C ASP A 45 22.02 31.59 13.17
N ILE A 46 21.94 30.38 12.61
CA ILE A 46 21.06 30.08 11.45
C ILE A 46 19.58 30.19 11.81
N LYS A 47 19.19 29.75 13.01
CA LYS A 47 17.79 29.77 13.48
C LYS A 47 17.30 31.19 13.79
N SER A 48 18.21 32.17 13.95
CA SER A 48 17.90 33.56 14.29
C SER A 48 18.64 34.55 13.38
N PRO A 49 18.22 34.75 12.11
CA PRO A 49 18.96 35.54 11.12
C PRO A 49 19.17 37.02 11.48
N ASN A 50 18.49 37.54 12.51
CA ASN A 50 18.63 38.91 13.00
C ASN A 50 19.61 39.07 14.19
N ARG A 51 20.33 38.01 14.60
CA ARG A 51 21.36 38.08 15.65
C ARG A 51 22.73 37.64 15.13
N VAL A 52 23.20 38.24 14.04
CA VAL A 52 24.63 38.12 13.69
C VAL A 52 25.39 39.23 14.42
N ALA A 53 26.29 38.86 15.33
CA ALA A 53 27.21 39.79 15.97
C ALA A 53 28.11 40.48 14.90
N PRO A 54 28.41 41.78 15.03
CA PRO A 54 29.23 42.50 14.07
C PRO A 54 30.68 42.02 14.16
N GLY A 55 31.03 40.99 13.40
CA GLY A 55 32.37 40.40 13.42
C GLY A 55 32.60 39.21 12.48
N LEU A 56 31.55 38.49 12.07
CA LEU A 56 31.63 37.49 11.00
C LEU A 56 30.77 37.93 9.80
N VAL A 57 31.30 38.88 9.03
CA VAL A 57 30.85 39.11 7.66
C VAL A 57 31.78 38.29 6.77
N LEU A 58 31.35 37.08 6.40
CA LEU A 58 31.88 36.47 5.16
C LEU A 58 31.40 37.38 4.03
N SER A 59 32.32 38.17 3.48
CA SER A 59 32.06 39.01 2.32
C SER A 59 31.80 38.12 1.10
N SER A 60 30.54 37.77 0.87
CA SER A 60 30.09 37.18 -0.39
C SER A 60 28.90 37.95 -0.98
N LYS A 61 28.97 39.28 -1.01
CA LYS A 61 28.28 40.03 -2.08
C LYS A 61 29.07 39.89 -3.38
N ARG A 62 29.09 38.69 -3.97
CA ARG A 62 29.41 38.57 -5.40
C ARG A 62 28.15 38.98 -6.16
N LYS A 63 28.25 40.05 -6.96
CA LYS A 63 27.32 40.28 -8.06
C LYS A 63 27.40 39.05 -8.97
N CYS A 64 26.32 38.27 -9.02
CA CYS A 64 26.16 37.17 -9.96
C CYS A 64 26.04 37.81 -11.36
N THR A 65 27.18 38.00 -12.04
CA THR A 65 27.24 38.53 -13.40
C THR A 65 27.12 37.39 -14.40
N LYS A 66 26.23 37.58 -15.38
CA LYS A 66 25.92 36.67 -16.48
C LYS A 66 27.17 36.00 -17.08
N GLN A 67 27.29 34.69 -16.86
CA GLN A 67 27.41 33.63 -17.87
C GLN A 67 28.05 32.40 -17.21
N HIS A 68 27.26 31.33 -17.13
CA HIS A 68 27.65 29.93 -16.94
C HIS A 68 27.95 29.30 -15.56
N ASP A 69 27.92 30.02 -14.43
CA ASP A 69 28.04 29.35 -13.12
C ASP A 69 26.74 29.45 -12.29
N SER A 70 26.19 28.31 -11.89
CA SER A 70 24.98 28.22 -11.07
C SER A 70 25.23 28.84 -9.69
N CYS A 71 24.60 29.99 -9.41
CA CYS A 71 24.57 30.59 -8.08
C CYS A 71 23.79 29.65 -7.15
N LEU A 72 24.50 28.81 -6.39
CA LEU A 72 23.94 27.97 -5.34
C LEU A 72 23.29 28.85 -4.28
N SER A 73 22.10 28.47 -3.82
CA SER A 73 21.42 29.11 -2.70
C SER A 73 22.27 29.03 -1.42
N ASN A 74 22.10 29.97 -0.49
CA ASN A 74 22.78 29.92 0.82
C ASN A 74 22.55 28.59 1.55
N THR A 75 21.40 27.96 1.29
CA THR A 75 21.02 26.64 1.76
C THR A 75 21.92 25.54 1.16
N GLU A 76 22.15 25.53 -0.15
CA GLU A 76 23.02 24.54 -0.81
C GLU A 76 24.47 24.66 -0.37
N VAL A 77 24.96 25.89 -0.15
CA VAL A 77 26.30 26.12 0.41
C VAL A 77 26.40 25.57 1.84
N ALA A 78 25.35 25.75 2.65
CA ALA A 78 25.29 25.18 4.00
C ALA A 78 25.23 23.64 3.96
N ILE A 79 24.47 23.03 3.03
CA ILE A 79 24.41 21.58 2.85
C ILE A 79 25.79 21.02 2.45
N GLN A 80 26.48 21.65 1.50
CA GLN A 80 27.82 21.22 1.06
C GLN A 80 28.85 21.32 2.20
N ALA A 81 28.77 22.39 2.99
CA ALA A 81 29.59 22.52 4.19
C ALA A 81 29.27 21.41 5.21
N LEU A 82 27.99 21.07 5.39
CA LEU A 82 27.55 19.99 6.28
C LEU A 82 27.98 18.60 5.79
N ASP A 83 28.05 18.37 4.47
CA ASP A 83 28.49 17.10 3.88
C ASP A 83 29.97 16.83 4.12
N ALA A 84 30.82 17.83 3.88
CA ALA A 84 32.25 17.77 4.19
C ALA A 84 32.47 17.43 5.68
N VAL A 85 31.63 18.02 6.52
CA VAL A 85 31.63 17.90 7.98
C VAL A 85 31.09 16.56 8.50
N SER A 86 30.16 15.90 7.79
CA SER A 86 29.56 14.61 8.21
C SER A 86 30.46 13.39 7.96
N SER A 87 31.47 13.53 7.10
CA SER A 87 32.38 12.46 6.68
C SER A 87 33.48 12.11 7.71
N GLU A 88 33.58 12.87 8.80
CA GLU A 88 34.58 12.66 9.84
C GLU A 88 34.16 11.56 10.85
N PRO A 89 35.02 10.54 11.13
CA PRO A 89 34.67 9.40 11.97
C PRO A 89 34.40 9.72 13.45
N THR A 90 34.83 10.88 13.95
CA THR A 90 34.96 11.21 15.38
C THR A 90 33.77 11.95 15.98
N ARG A 91 32.70 12.21 15.21
CA ARG A 91 31.58 13.05 15.65
C ARG A 91 30.49 12.29 16.41
N THR A 92 29.91 12.97 17.39
CA THR A 92 28.80 12.46 18.22
C THR A 92 27.54 12.24 17.36
N ASP A 93 26.79 11.17 17.63
CA ASP A 93 25.53 10.87 16.93
C ASP A 93 24.53 12.03 17.00
N LYS A 94 24.60 12.83 18.07
CA LYS A 94 23.80 14.03 18.27
C LYS A 94 24.02 15.08 17.16
N MET A 95 25.27 15.27 16.74
CA MET A 95 25.62 16.25 15.71
C MET A 95 25.20 15.75 14.31
N LYS A 96 25.40 14.47 14.01
CA LYS A 96 24.86 13.86 12.78
C LYS A 96 23.35 14.03 12.68
N ASN A 97 22.64 13.80 13.79
CA ASN A 97 21.18 13.93 13.84
C ASN A 97 20.68 15.36 13.55
N GLU A 98 21.39 16.38 14.02
CA GLU A 98 21.01 17.78 13.78
C GLU A 98 21.33 18.21 12.33
N ILE A 99 22.42 17.70 11.73
CA ILE A 99 22.71 17.87 10.30
C ILE A 99 21.57 17.30 9.44
N TYR A 100 21.14 16.07 9.73
CA TYR A 100 20.04 15.44 9.00
C TYR A 100 18.74 16.24 9.15
N ARG A 101 18.40 16.73 10.34
CA ARG A 101 17.23 17.59 10.56
C ARG A 101 17.24 18.87 9.72
N LEU A 102 18.40 19.49 9.55
CA LEU A 102 18.53 20.69 8.71
C LEU A 102 18.33 20.36 7.22
N LYS A 103 18.83 19.21 6.77
CA LYS A 103 18.62 18.74 5.39
C LYS A 103 17.16 18.39 5.10
N LEU A 104 16.40 17.90 6.08
CA LEU A 104 14.98 17.55 5.90
C LEU A 104 14.11 18.72 5.45
N GLY A 105 14.42 19.96 5.85
CA GLY A 105 13.61 21.13 5.47
C GLY A 105 13.73 21.56 4.01
N VAL A 106 14.69 21.00 3.27
CA VAL A 106 15.11 21.47 1.93
C VAL A 106 15.31 20.33 0.92
N ALA A 107 15.36 19.09 1.42
CA ALA A 107 15.38 17.87 0.64
C ALA A 107 14.02 17.59 -0.04
N ASN A 108 14.05 16.94 -1.20
CA ASN A 108 12.83 16.39 -1.80
C ASN A 108 12.30 15.19 -0.99
N LEU A 109 11.08 14.72 -1.23
CA LEU A 109 10.46 13.66 -0.41
C LEU A 109 11.32 12.37 -0.34
N ALA A 110 11.92 11.95 -1.45
CA ALA A 110 12.73 10.74 -1.48
C ALA A 110 14.00 10.89 -0.62
N GLU A 111 14.66 12.03 -0.72
CA GLU A 111 15.79 12.39 0.14
C GLU A 111 15.37 12.51 1.61
N GLN A 112 14.20 13.11 1.89
CA GLN A 112 13.68 13.22 3.26
C GLN A 112 13.50 11.85 3.90
N LEU A 113 12.91 10.91 3.16
CA LEU A 113 12.71 9.53 3.62
C LEU A 113 14.05 8.77 3.76
N GLN A 114 15.02 9.03 2.89
CA GLN A 114 16.35 8.42 2.99
C GLN A 114 17.10 8.92 4.23
N LEU A 115 17.14 10.24 4.46
CA LEU A 115 17.75 10.85 5.64
C LEU A 115 17.05 10.34 6.91
N TYR A 116 15.74 10.12 6.84
CA TYR A 116 14.98 9.50 7.92
C TYR A 116 15.43 8.07 8.23
N ALA A 117 15.55 7.21 7.21
CA ALA A 117 16.03 5.84 7.38
C ALA A 117 17.43 5.79 8.02
N MET A 118 18.30 6.76 7.71
CA MET A 118 19.63 6.90 8.30
C MET A 118 19.59 7.39 9.76
N LEU A 119 18.71 8.35 10.07
CA LEU A 119 18.50 8.89 11.42
C LEU A 119 17.97 7.85 12.40
N THR A 120 17.19 6.90 11.90
CA THR A 120 16.44 5.94 12.70
C THR A 120 17.02 4.54 12.61
N ASN A 121 18.34 4.40 12.76
CA ASN A 121 19.06 3.12 12.98
C ASN A 121 18.40 2.17 14.02
N ASN A 122 17.37 2.64 14.74
CA ASN A 122 16.44 1.93 15.60
C ASN A 122 15.24 1.23 14.94
N PHE A 123 15.22 0.97 13.63
CA PHE A 123 14.29 -0.02 13.06
C PHE A 123 14.62 -1.47 13.49
N ALA A 124 15.35 -1.66 14.59
CA ALA A 124 15.64 -2.94 15.21
C ALA A 124 14.34 -3.58 15.73
N THR A 125 13.70 -4.27 14.79
CA THR A 125 12.85 -5.46 14.93
C THR A 125 12.46 -5.82 16.36
N GLN A 126 11.33 -5.26 16.81
CA GLN A 126 10.47 -6.04 17.68
C GLN A 126 9.88 -7.21 16.86
N ASP A 127 9.62 -8.29 17.56
CA ASP A 127 9.46 -9.69 17.12
C ASP A 127 8.25 -9.95 16.21
N LEU A 128 8.22 -9.34 15.01
CA LEU A 128 7.16 -9.49 14.01
C LEU A 128 7.80 -9.75 12.64
N SER A 129 8.01 -11.02 12.33
CA SER A 129 8.78 -11.48 11.14
C SER A 129 8.24 -10.97 9.80
N TRP A 130 6.93 -10.78 9.67
CA TRP A 130 6.31 -10.27 8.44
C TRP A 130 6.45 -8.73 8.32
N GLU A 131 6.34 -8.01 9.45
CA GLU A 131 6.54 -6.56 9.47
C GLU A 131 8.00 -6.23 9.15
N ALA A 132 8.96 -7.00 9.67
CA ALA A 132 10.38 -6.81 9.38
C ALA A 132 10.70 -6.90 7.86
N GLU A 133 10.09 -7.83 7.13
CA GLU A 133 10.29 -7.94 5.68
C GLU A 133 9.65 -6.77 4.92
N LEU A 134 8.45 -6.35 5.32
CA LEU A 134 7.75 -5.19 4.75
C LEU A 134 8.52 -3.88 5.01
N LEU A 135 8.99 -3.70 6.23
CA LEU A 135 9.84 -2.60 6.68
C LEU A 135 11.14 -2.55 5.86
N SER A 136 11.87 -3.68 5.79
CA SER A 136 13.13 -3.76 5.06
C SER A 136 12.98 -3.42 3.57
N ARG A 137 11.91 -3.90 2.92
CA ARG A 137 11.63 -3.59 1.51
C ARG A 137 11.28 -2.12 1.29
N THR A 138 10.45 -1.56 2.17
CA THR A 138 10.06 -0.15 2.11
C THR A 138 11.27 0.76 2.31
N GLN A 139 12.14 0.42 3.27
CA GLN A 139 13.42 1.10 3.47
C GLN A 139 14.33 1.04 2.25
N LYS A 140 14.47 -0.13 1.61
CA LYS A 140 15.25 -0.26 0.37
C LYS A 140 14.68 0.59 -0.76
N ALA A 141 13.35 0.61 -0.92
CA ALA A 141 12.69 1.43 -1.93
C ALA A 141 12.88 2.93 -1.68
N VAL A 142 12.74 3.35 -0.41
CA VAL A 142 13.04 4.71 0.05
C VAL A 142 14.49 5.09 -0.21
N ALA A 143 15.44 4.24 0.19
CA ALA A 143 16.88 4.48 0.03
C ALA A 143 17.30 4.55 -1.45
N ALA A 144 16.62 3.80 -2.31
CA ALA A 144 16.79 3.85 -3.76
C ALA A 144 16.03 5.01 -4.43
N GLN A 145 15.36 5.87 -3.66
CA GLN A 145 14.51 6.96 -4.15
C GLN A 145 13.40 6.49 -5.12
N ASN A 146 13.00 5.23 -5.01
CA ASN A 146 11.98 4.60 -5.84
C ASN A 146 10.65 4.50 -5.08
N LEU A 147 9.99 5.65 -4.92
CA LEU A 147 8.71 5.76 -4.20
C LEU A 147 7.53 5.39 -5.12
N SER A 148 7.32 4.08 -5.29
CA SER A 148 6.09 3.60 -5.93
C SER A 148 4.86 3.99 -5.08
N SER A 149 3.67 4.08 -5.69
CA SER A 149 2.40 4.31 -4.94
C SER A 149 2.18 3.26 -3.84
N LYS A 150 2.66 2.03 -4.08
CA LYS A 150 2.69 0.94 -3.09
C LYS A 150 3.57 1.30 -1.88
N THR A 151 4.78 1.79 -2.13
CA THR A 151 5.71 2.23 -1.07
C THR A 151 5.06 3.34 -0.24
N ILE A 152 4.43 4.31 -0.90
CA ILE A 152 3.72 5.42 -0.25
C ILE A 152 2.58 4.91 0.63
N HIS A 153 1.72 4.01 0.12
CA HIS A 153 0.64 3.42 0.92
C HIS A 153 1.17 2.68 2.15
N VAL A 154 2.22 1.86 2.00
CA VAL A 154 2.83 1.16 3.15
C VAL A 154 3.35 2.15 4.19
N LEU A 155 4.01 3.23 3.77
CA LEU A 155 4.49 4.28 4.68
C LEU A 155 3.35 4.98 5.42
N LEU A 156 2.24 5.27 4.72
CA LEU A 156 1.06 5.92 5.28
C LEU A 156 0.31 4.98 6.25
N THR A 157 0.04 3.73 5.85
CA THR A 157 -0.67 2.74 6.67
C THR A 157 0.08 2.45 7.96
N HIS A 158 1.42 2.36 7.91
CA HIS A 158 2.25 2.06 9.07
C HIS A 158 2.94 3.29 9.65
N ARG A 159 2.34 4.49 9.51
CA ARG A 159 2.96 5.76 9.92
C ARG A 159 3.47 5.77 11.36
N ASN A 160 2.76 5.10 12.27
CA ASN A 160 3.15 5.06 13.69
C ASN A 160 4.42 4.23 13.90
N VAL A 161 4.60 3.17 13.09
CA VAL A 161 5.79 2.32 13.10
C VAL A 161 6.95 3.05 12.43
N TYR A 162 6.68 3.70 11.30
CA TYR A 162 7.73 4.37 10.54
C TYR A 162 8.18 5.66 11.17
N PHE A 163 7.29 6.54 11.64
CA PHE A 163 7.60 7.94 11.90
C PHE A 163 7.45 8.36 13.37
N GLY A 164 6.82 7.58 14.26
CA GLY A 164 6.57 8.04 15.64
C GLY A 164 5.71 9.32 15.70
N GLN A 165 5.78 10.09 16.81
CA GLN A 165 4.87 11.23 17.07
C GLN A 165 5.30 12.60 16.50
N ASN A 166 6.49 12.75 15.90
CA ASN A 166 7.10 14.08 15.67
C ASN A 166 7.30 14.48 14.20
N TRP A 167 6.61 13.83 13.25
CA TRP A 167 6.96 13.95 11.83
C TRP A 167 5.76 14.18 10.90
N ASP A 168 4.79 14.95 11.38
CA ASP A 168 3.59 15.35 10.62
C ASP A 168 3.92 16.01 9.28
N SER A 169 5.10 16.63 9.12
CA SER A 169 5.54 17.26 7.86
C SER A 169 5.83 16.26 6.74
N ILE A 170 6.59 15.19 7.02
CA ILE A 170 6.88 14.13 6.04
C ILE A 170 5.59 13.39 5.69
N TYR A 171 4.74 13.16 6.69
CA TYR A 171 3.44 12.55 6.48
C TYR A 171 2.53 13.42 5.60
N SER A 172 2.45 14.73 5.89
CA SER A 172 1.71 15.68 5.05
C SER A 172 2.25 15.75 3.62
N GLU A 173 3.56 15.56 3.44
CA GLU A 173 4.17 15.49 2.11
C GLU A 173 3.81 14.18 1.41
N LEU A 174 3.91 13.02 2.09
CA LEU A 174 3.48 11.72 1.58
C LEU A 174 2.00 11.72 1.19
N GLU A 175 1.13 12.37 1.96
CA GLU A 175 -0.29 12.50 1.65
C GLU A 175 -0.55 13.24 0.34
N LYS A 176 0.33 14.16 -0.09
CA LYS A 176 0.22 14.80 -1.42
C LYS A 176 0.45 13.81 -2.56
N TYR A 177 1.24 12.77 -2.32
CA TYR A 177 1.47 11.67 -3.26
C TYR A 177 0.52 10.49 -3.02
N ASN A 178 -0.24 10.53 -1.92
CA ASN A 178 -1.42 9.71 -1.74
C ASN A 178 -2.50 10.25 -2.68
N LEU A 179 -2.30 10.02 -3.97
CA LEU A 179 -3.41 10.05 -4.91
C LEU A 179 -4.45 9.14 -4.29
N GLU A 180 -5.52 9.71 -3.73
CA GLU A 180 -6.73 8.97 -3.50
C GLU A 180 -6.91 8.17 -4.77
N ILE A 181 -6.84 6.85 -4.67
CA ILE A 181 -7.20 6.00 -5.78
C ILE A 181 -8.71 5.86 -5.57
N PRO A 182 -9.56 6.82 -6.05
CA PRO A 182 -11.00 6.68 -5.90
C PRO A 182 -11.36 5.30 -6.41
N ALA A 183 -12.14 4.56 -5.63
CA ALA A 183 -12.30 3.13 -5.81
C ALA A 183 -12.51 2.77 -7.30
N PRO A 184 -11.45 2.32 -8.02
CA PRO A 184 -11.39 2.62 -9.44
C PRO A 184 -12.49 1.88 -10.18
N VAL A 185 -13.28 2.63 -10.93
CA VAL A 185 -14.33 2.07 -11.79
C VAL A 185 -13.63 1.54 -13.03
N ALA A 186 -13.83 0.26 -13.32
CA ALA A 186 -13.28 -0.32 -14.54
C ALA A 186 -13.98 0.29 -15.76
N SER A 187 -13.23 0.51 -16.84
CA SER A 187 -13.82 0.91 -18.11
C SER A 187 -14.84 -0.15 -18.58
N GLN A 188 -15.89 0.29 -19.29
CA GLN A 188 -16.92 -0.64 -19.79
C GLN A 188 -16.29 -1.75 -20.65
N GLN A 189 -15.32 -1.43 -21.50
CA GLN A 189 -14.63 -2.43 -22.30
C GLN A 189 -13.82 -3.40 -21.44
N ALA A 190 -13.07 -2.91 -20.45
CA ALA A 190 -12.34 -3.78 -19.52
C ALA A 190 -13.28 -4.73 -18.77
N LEU A 191 -14.49 -4.29 -18.39
CA LEU A 191 -15.51 -5.15 -17.76
C LEU A 191 -16.00 -6.25 -18.71
N ILE A 192 -16.31 -5.90 -19.97
CA ILE A 192 -16.76 -6.86 -20.99
C ILE A 192 -15.66 -7.89 -21.25
N ASP A 193 -14.42 -7.43 -21.44
CA ASP A 193 -13.27 -8.28 -21.69
C ASP A 193 -12.98 -9.18 -20.48
N LEU A 194 -13.04 -8.66 -19.26
CA LEU A 194 -12.80 -9.43 -18.03
C LEU A 194 -13.70 -10.65 -17.92
N VAL A 195 -14.99 -10.49 -18.24
CA VAL A 195 -15.97 -11.57 -18.14
C VAL A 195 -15.91 -12.51 -19.36
N SER A 196 -15.63 -11.95 -20.54
CA SER A 196 -15.64 -12.69 -21.80
C SER A 196 -14.34 -13.46 -22.04
N ALA A 197 -13.22 -13.00 -21.49
CA ALA A 197 -11.90 -13.54 -21.77
C ALA A 197 -11.79 -15.03 -21.40
N ASP A 198 -11.15 -15.78 -22.27
CA ASP A 198 -10.64 -17.10 -21.99
C ASP A 198 -9.18 -16.95 -21.55
N LEU A 199 -8.90 -17.30 -20.30
CA LEU A 199 -7.59 -17.04 -19.68
C LEU A 199 -6.74 -18.32 -19.72
N GLU A 200 -5.46 -18.18 -20.05
CA GLU A 200 -4.47 -19.27 -20.02
C GLU A 200 -4.06 -19.60 -18.57
N LEU A 201 -4.97 -20.25 -17.83
CA LEU A 201 -4.79 -20.56 -16.40
C LEU A 201 -3.89 -21.77 -16.14
N ASP A 202 -3.44 -22.49 -17.18
CA ASP A 202 -2.51 -23.62 -17.08
C ASP A 202 -1.15 -23.19 -16.52
N LYS A 203 -0.71 -21.97 -16.86
CA LYS A 203 0.55 -21.38 -16.38
C LYS A 203 0.46 -20.93 -14.92
N TYR A 204 -0.74 -20.58 -14.46
CA TYR A 204 -0.93 -20.05 -13.11
C TYR A 204 -1.03 -21.17 -12.07
N LYS A 205 -0.10 -21.18 -11.10
CA LYS A 205 -0.02 -22.21 -10.03
C LYS A 205 -0.10 -23.64 -10.58
N SER A 206 0.64 -23.89 -11.66
CA SER A 206 0.70 -25.22 -12.30
C SER A 206 -0.69 -25.77 -12.68
N GLY A 207 -1.58 -24.89 -13.15
CA GLY A 207 -2.93 -25.26 -13.57
C GLY A 207 -3.90 -25.58 -12.45
N LEU A 208 -3.58 -25.27 -11.18
CA LEU A 208 -4.48 -25.54 -10.05
C LEU A 208 -5.87 -24.91 -10.21
N TYR A 209 -5.94 -23.77 -10.92
CA TYR A 209 -7.17 -23.04 -11.22
C TYR A 209 -7.65 -23.25 -12.67
N LEU A 210 -7.00 -24.13 -13.44
CA LEU A 210 -7.48 -24.53 -14.76
C LEU A 210 -8.84 -25.23 -14.61
N ASN A 211 -9.80 -24.87 -15.47
CA ASN A 211 -11.17 -25.40 -15.45
C ASN A 211 -11.86 -25.25 -14.08
N ARG A 212 -11.52 -24.22 -13.31
CA ARG A 212 -12.21 -23.87 -12.07
C ARG A 212 -13.19 -22.72 -12.29
N PRO A 213 -14.26 -22.62 -11.48
CA PRO A 213 -15.19 -21.53 -11.59
C PRO A 213 -14.52 -20.16 -11.44
N ARG A 214 -15.06 -19.18 -12.16
CA ARG A 214 -14.69 -17.77 -12.03
C ARG A 214 -15.91 -17.00 -11.54
N VAL A 215 -15.83 -16.46 -10.33
CA VAL A 215 -16.89 -15.69 -9.68
C VAL A 215 -16.60 -14.22 -9.89
N PHE A 216 -17.59 -13.46 -10.34
CA PHE A 216 -17.49 -12.01 -10.55
C PHE A 216 -18.44 -11.31 -9.60
N MET A 217 -17.90 -10.46 -8.72
CA MET A 217 -18.65 -9.62 -7.79
C MET A 217 -18.61 -8.17 -8.27
N PHE A 218 -19.71 -7.73 -8.86
CA PHE A 218 -19.89 -6.37 -9.34
C PHE A 218 -20.46 -5.50 -8.24
N CYS A 219 -19.81 -4.38 -7.98
CA CYS A 219 -20.19 -3.45 -6.92
C CYS A 219 -20.28 -2.03 -7.43
N ARG A 220 -20.89 -1.16 -6.62
CA ARG A 220 -20.72 0.29 -6.76
C ARG A 220 -19.45 0.74 -6.04
N SER A 221 -18.94 1.91 -6.40
CA SER A 221 -17.85 2.54 -5.63
C SER A 221 -18.27 2.80 -4.18
N GLU A 222 -19.52 3.21 -3.95
CA GLU A 222 -20.10 3.30 -2.61
C GLU A 222 -20.48 1.90 -2.10
N ARG A 223 -19.61 1.31 -1.28
CA ARG A 223 -19.74 -0.06 -0.77
C ARG A 223 -20.94 -0.31 0.14
N THR A 224 -21.64 0.75 0.59
CA THR A 224 -22.84 0.63 1.43
C THR A 224 -24.03 0.01 0.69
N TYR A 225 -23.94 -0.16 -0.62
CA TYR A 225 -24.95 -0.83 -1.45
C TYR A 225 -24.55 -2.27 -1.80
N PRO A 226 -25.51 -3.22 -1.85
CA PRO A 226 -25.23 -4.59 -2.22
C PRO A 226 -24.59 -4.73 -3.61
N CYS A 227 -23.55 -5.56 -3.66
CA CYS A 227 -22.95 -6.05 -4.88
C CYS A 227 -23.76 -7.22 -5.45
N LEU A 228 -23.55 -7.54 -6.73
CA LEU A 228 -24.12 -8.71 -7.38
C LEU A 228 -23.01 -9.68 -7.79
N MET A 229 -23.15 -10.95 -7.40
CA MET A 229 -22.31 -12.02 -7.90
C MET A 229 -22.96 -12.75 -9.06
N ILE A 230 -22.16 -13.08 -10.07
CA ILE A 230 -22.43 -14.12 -11.07
C ILE A 230 -21.20 -15.03 -11.16
N MET A 231 -21.29 -16.16 -11.86
CA MET A 231 -20.11 -16.99 -12.09
C MET A 231 -20.10 -17.65 -13.47
N LYS A 232 -18.90 -18.01 -13.92
CA LYS A 232 -18.67 -18.95 -15.02
C LYS A 232 -18.22 -20.29 -14.44
N ASP A 233 -18.67 -21.38 -15.03
CA ASP A 233 -18.36 -22.74 -14.65
C ASP A 233 -16.97 -23.20 -15.14
N SER A 234 -16.64 -24.47 -14.91
CA SER A 234 -15.40 -25.11 -15.36
C SER A 234 -15.21 -25.12 -16.88
N ASN A 235 -16.31 -24.99 -17.65
CA ASN A 235 -16.31 -24.98 -19.11
C ASN A 235 -16.31 -23.56 -19.67
N ASN A 236 -16.04 -22.58 -18.80
CA ASN A 236 -16.02 -21.18 -19.14
C ASN A 236 -17.37 -20.67 -19.70
N GLN A 237 -18.49 -21.27 -19.27
CA GLN A 237 -19.85 -20.84 -19.60
C GLN A 237 -20.49 -20.18 -18.39
N PHE A 238 -21.45 -19.26 -18.59
CA PHE A 238 -22.20 -18.72 -17.46
C PHE A 238 -22.95 -19.84 -16.74
N HIS A 239 -22.73 -19.93 -15.43
CA HIS A 239 -23.42 -20.92 -14.60
C HIS A 239 -24.90 -20.59 -14.53
N LYS A 240 -25.75 -21.58 -14.79
CA LYS A 240 -27.20 -21.43 -14.83
C LYS A 240 -27.84 -22.24 -13.72
N LEU A 241 -29.00 -21.76 -13.26
CA LEU A 241 -29.84 -22.51 -12.34
C LEU A 241 -30.40 -23.78 -13.01
N ASN A 242 -31.08 -24.61 -12.23
CA ASN A 242 -31.65 -25.89 -12.69
C ASN A 242 -32.63 -25.76 -13.87
N ASP A 243 -33.13 -24.56 -14.17
CA ASP A 243 -34.00 -24.32 -15.34
C ASP A 243 -33.22 -24.25 -16.67
N GLY A 244 -31.89 -24.26 -16.63
CA GLY A 244 -30.99 -24.19 -17.80
C GLY A 244 -31.04 -22.86 -18.56
N LYS A 245 -31.77 -21.86 -18.06
CA LYS A 245 -32.00 -20.57 -18.73
C LYS A 245 -31.53 -19.40 -17.87
N THR A 246 -31.85 -19.41 -16.59
CA THR A 246 -31.57 -18.32 -15.68
C THR A 246 -30.11 -18.38 -15.23
N ILE A 247 -29.36 -17.32 -15.51
CA ILE A 247 -28.00 -17.16 -14.99
C ILE A 247 -28.06 -17.10 -13.47
N TRP A 248 -27.24 -17.92 -12.82
CA TRP A 248 -27.08 -17.85 -11.37
C TRP A 248 -26.58 -16.47 -10.97
N SER A 249 -27.28 -15.84 -10.04
CA SER A 249 -26.81 -14.61 -9.43
C SER A 249 -27.23 -14.52 -7.98
N GLN A 250 -26.44 -13.80 -7.19
CA GLN A 250 -26.71 -13.65 -5.76
C GLN A 250 -26.16 -12.34 -5.21
N PRO A 251 -26.91 -11.60 -4.38
CA PRO A 251 -26.39 -10.40 -3.75
C PRO A 251 -25.30 -10.73 -2.72
N SER A 252 -24.41 -9.78 -2.49
CA SER A 252 -23.34 -9.87 -1.48
C SER A 252 -22.93 -8.47 -1.03
N LEU A 253 -22.17 -8.37 0.07
CA LEU A 253 -21.70 -7.08 0.57
C LEU A 253 -20.20 -7.11 0.84
N GLY A 254 -19.47 -6.16 0.25
CA GLY A 254 -18.04 -5.94 0.51
C GLY A 254 -17.75 -4.76 1.44
N TYR A 255 -18.72 -4.39 2.30
CA TYR A 255 -18.65 -3.23 3.18
C TYR A 255 -18.14 -3.58 4.57
N SER A 256 -17.21 -2.75 5.08
CA SER A 256 -16.71 -2.86 6.42
C SER A 256 -17.66 -2.27 7.46
N ARG A 257 -17.90 -3.03 8.54
CA ARG A 257 -18.61 -2.54 9.73
C ARG A 257 -17.88 -1.39 10.42
N HIS A 258 -16.56 -1.30 10.25
CA HIS A 258 -15.72 -0.24 10.81
C HIS A 258 -15.68 1.01 9.93
N ARG A 259 -16.30 0.99 8.73
CA ARG A 259 -16.31 2.10 7.77
C ARG A 259 -14.90 2.54 7.34
N LYS A 260 -14.01 1.56 7.27
CA LYS A 260 -12.61 1.72 6.89
C LYS A 260 -12.41 1.39 5.42
N ASP A 261 -11.41 2.00 4.81
CA ASP A 261 -11.09 1.79 3.40
C ASP A 261 -10.26 0.53 3.15
N TYR A 262 -10.12 0.17 1.88
CA TYR A 262 -9.55 -1.12 1.49
C TYR A 262 -8.06 -1.27 1.89
N ASP A 263 -7.35 -0.17 2.12
CA ASP A 263 -5.96 -0.11 2.54
C ASP A 263 -5.82 -0.04 4.07
N GLU A 264 -6.88 -0.35 4.80
CA GLU A 264 -6.87 -0.45 6.25
C GLU A 264 -7.20 -1.86 6.76
N THR A 265 -6.64 -2.19 7.92
CA THR A 265 -7.04 -3.40 8.66
C THR A 265 -8.54 -3.38 8.93
N ASN A 266 -9.22 -4.48 8.59
CA ASN A 266 -10.67 -4.65 8.67
C ASN A 266 -11.51 -3.69 7.80
N GLY A 267 -10.92 -2.99 6.84
CA GLY A 267 -11.67 -2.13 5.92
C GLY A 267 -12.34 -2.86 4.77
N ASN A 268 -12.92 -2.12 3.82
CA ASN A 268 -13.73 -2.67 2.73
C ASN A 268 -13.02 -3.80 1.98
N THR A 269 -13.78 -4.72 1.41
CA THR A 269 -13.20 -5.75 0.53
C THR A 269 -12.60 -5.03 -0.70
N PRO A 270 -11.30 -5.21 -0.99
CA PRO A 270 -10.65 -4.52 -2.10
C PRO A 270 -11.20 -5.00 -3.45
N THR A 271 -11.21 -4.12 -4.45
CA THR A 271 -11.30 -4.56 -5.85
C THR A 271 -10.05 -5.32 -6.28
N GLY A 272 -10.20 -6.23 -7.25
CA GLY A 272 -9.10 -7.02 -7.81
C GLY A 272 -9.41 -8.50 -7.85
N VAL A 273 -8.35 -9.31 -7.95
CA VAL A 273 -8.44 -10.77 -8.09
C VAL A 273 -8.05 -11.43 -6.77
N LEU A 274 -8.92 -12.31 -6.28
CA LEU A 274 -8.74 -13.12 -5.08
C LEU A 274 -8.89 -14.59 -5.44
N ARG A 275 -8.24 -15.45 -4.67
CA ARG A 275 -8.31 -16.91 -4.80
C ARG A 275 -9.29 -17.45 -3.78
N ILE A 276 -10.18 -18.32 -4.21
CA ILE A 276 -11.01 -19.14 -3.33
C ILE A 276 -10.30 -20.46 -3.13
N ASP A 277 -9.75 -20.67 -1.93
CA ASP A 277 -8.87 -21.80 -1.60
C ASP A 277 -9.55 -22.79 -0.63
N GLY A 278 -10.77 -23.17 -0.97
CA GLY A 278 -11.59 -24.08 -0.17
C GLY A 278 -12.34 -23.37 0.96
N VAL A 279 -12.62 -24.12 2.02
CA VAL A 279 -13.41 -23.67 3.17
C VAL A 279 -12.64 -23.84 4.47
N MET A 280 -13.02 -23.06 5.49
CA MET A 280 -12.58 -23.32 6.86
C MET A 280 -13.09 -24.70 7.31
N PRO A 281 -12.27 -25.52 7.99
CA PRO A 281 -12.63 -26.92 8.31
C PRO A 281 -13.87 -27.02 9.21
N VAL A 282 -14.11 -26.01 10.04
CA VAL A 282 -15.24 -25.93 10.97
C VAL A 282 -16.06 -24.65 10.77
N ASN A 283 -17.36 -24.75 11.03
CA ASN A 283 -18.34 -23.65 11.07
C ASN A 283 -18.55 -23.13 12.51
N ASP A 284 -17.46 -22.66 13.13
CA ASP A 284 -17.48 -22.05 14.46
C ASP A 284 -17.96 -20.59 14.43
N GLN A 285 -18.21 -20.02 15.63
CA GLN A 285 -18.57 -18.60 15.81
C GLN A 285 -19.77 -18.16 14.93
N GLN A 286 -20.81 -18.99 14.89
CA GLN A 286 -21.95 -18.81 13.99
C GLN A 286 -22.70 -17.48 14.16
N LEU A 287 -22.59 -16.85 15.33
CA LEU A 287 -23.11 -15.48 15.52
C LEU A 287 -22.45 -14.51 14.53
N VAL A 288 -21.13 -14.56 14.39
CA VAL A 288 -20.38 -13.65 13.52
C VAL A 288 -20.40 -14.15 12.07
N PHE A 289 -20.18 -15.45 11.87
CA PHE A 289 -19.91 -16.02 10.54
C PHE A 289 -21.06 -16.80 9.89
N GLY A 290 -22.20 -16.93 10.58
CA GLY A 290 -23.30 -17.75 10.11
C GLY A 290 -23.08 -19.25 10.36
N LYS A 291 -24.09 -20.03 10.02
CA LYS A 291 -24.22 -21.47 10.24
C LYS A 291 -23.38 -22.31 9.28
N TYR A 292 -23.05 -21.77 8.11
CA TYR A 292 -22.37 -22.52 7.05
C TYR A 292 -20.86 -22.24 7.03
N ARG A 293 -20.08 -23.15 6.43
CA ARG A 293 -18.63 -22.98 6.34
C ARG A 293 -18.25 -21.74 5.53
N ARG A 294 -17.17 -21.10 5.97
CA ARG A 294 -16.61 -19.88 5.38
C ARG A 294 -15.67 -20.25 4.25
N LEU A 295 -15.82 -19.62 3.09
CA LEU A 295 -14.83 -19.76 2.01
C LEU A 295 -13.57 -18.98 2.36
N ILE A 296 -12.40 -19.54 2.07
CA ILE A 296 -11.10 -18.91 2.29
C ILE A 296 -10.77 -18.05 1.08
N LEU A 297 -10.61 -16.74 1.30
CA LEU A 297 -10.11 -15.81 0.28
C LEU A 297 -8.64 -15.50 0.55
N ASN A 298 -7.80 -15.75 -0.45
CA ASN A 298 -6.38 -15.41 -0.41
C ASN A 298 -6.03 -14.44 -1.53
N PHE A 299 -5.10 -13.53 -1.27
CA PHE A 299 -4.51 -12.73 -2.34
C PHE A 299 -3.71 -13.61 -3.31
N VAL A 300 -3.57 -13.10 -4.53
CA VAL A 300 -2.58 -13.62 -5.48
C VAL A 300 -1.20 -13.22 -4.96
N ALA A 301 -0.28 -14.18 -4.94
CA ALA A 301 1.05 -13.98 -4.39
C ALA A 301 1.79 -12.85 -5.10
N GLN A 302 2.69 -12.17 -4.39
CA GLN A 302 3.55 -11.19 -5.00
C GLN A 302 4.53 -11.87 -5.96
N THR A 303 4.64 -11.33 -7.16
CA THR A 303 5.66 -11.69 -8.15
C THR A 303 6.29 -10.43 -8.72
N GLU A 304 7.42 -10.59 -9.41
CA GLU A 304 8.01 -9.50 -10.17
C GLU A 304 7.00 -8.94 -11.17
N ALA A 305 6.90 -7.61 -11.23
CA ALA A 305 5.95 -6.85 -12.06
C ALA A 305 4.47 -7.29 -11.96
N GLU A 306 4.09 -8.00 -10.88
CA GLU A 306 2.76 -8.63 -10.74
C GLU A 306 2.41 -9.61 -11.88
N ALA A 307 3.42 -10.32 -12.43
CA ALA A 307 3.24 -11.33 -13.47
C ALA A 307 2.12 -12.36 -13.17
N ASP A 308 2.04 -12.90 -11.95
CA ASP A 308 0.97 -13.83 -11.55
C ASP A 308 -0.43 -13.18 -11.64
N HIS A 309 -0.56 -11.90 -11.32
CA HIS A 309 -1.84 -11.18 -11.49
C HIS A 309 -2.18 -10.98 -12.97
N GLN A 310 -1.20 -10.66 -13.80
CA GLN A 310 -1.42 -10.43 -15.23
C GLN A 310 -1.89 -11.70 -15.94
N LEU A 311 -1.45 -12.90 -15.51
CA LEU A 311 -1.99 -14.18 -16.00
C LEU A 311 -3.48 -14.37 -15.68
N LEU A 312 -3.99 -13.68 -14.66
CA LEU A 312 -5.39 -13.77 -14.21
C LEU A 312 -6.26 -12.64 -14.76
N LEU A 313 -5.73 -11.81 -15.65
CA LEU A 313 -6.43 -10.65 -16.21
C LEU A 313 -6.35 -10.69 -17.73
N PRO A 314 -7.41 -10.23 -18.44
CA PRO A 314 -7.29 -10.00 -19.87
C PRO A 314 -6.22 -8.92 -20.13
N PRO A 315 -5.54 -8.94 -21.30
CA PRO A 315 -4.56 -7.92 -21.66
C PRO A 315 -5.07 -6.48 -21.52
N SER A 316 -6.35 -6.24 -21.83
CA SER A 316 -6.97 -4.91 -21.68
C SER A 316 -7.03 -4.40 -20.24
N SER A 317 -6.91 -5.28 -19.24
CA SER A 317 -6.90 -4.91 -17.81
C SER A 317 -5.49 -4.80 -17.21
N HIS A 318 -4.42 -5.15 -17.94
CA HIS A 318 -3.05 -5.16 -17.38
C HIS A 318 -2.57 -3.80 -16.89
N PHE A 319 -3.01 -2.73 -17.57
CA PHE A 319 -2.65 -1.34 -17.26
C PHE A 319 -3.75 -0.59 -16.49
N GLU A 320 -4.91 -1.21 -16.29
CA GLU A 320 -5.99 -0.62 -15.52
C GLU A 320 -5.67 -0.60 -14.02
N THR A 321 -6.21 0.36 -13.30
CA THR A 321 -5.97 0.50 -11.85
C THR A 321 -7.04 -0.18 -11.00
N TRP A 322 -8.17 -0.60 -11.59
CA TRP A 322 -9.30 -1.18 -10.87
C TRP A 322 -8.92 -2.36 -9.98
N TRP A 323 -7.95 -3.20 -10.35
CA TRP A 323 -7.56 -4.39 -9.58
C TRP A 323 -6.45 -4.15 -8.55
N ARG A 324 -5.86 -2.95 -8.52
CA ARG A 324 -4.68 -2.64 -7.68
C ARG A 324 -5.00 -2.57 -6.20
N GLN A 325 -6.27 -2.39 -5.80
CA GLN A 325 -6.64 -2.39 -4.39
C GLN A 325 -6.28 -3.71 -3.70
N ALA A 326 -6.45 -4.86 -4.38
CA ALA A 326 -6.08 -6.17 -3.83
C ALA A 326 -4.56 -6.31 -3.66
N VAL A 327 -3.77 -5.77 -4.60
CA VAL A 327 -2.30 -5.72 -4.52
C VAL A 327 -1.86 -4.89 -3.31
N ILE A 328 -2.39 -3.67 -3.19
CA ILE A 328 -2.09 -2.78 -2.06
C ILE A 328 -2.48 -3.46 -0.74
N SER A 329 -3.69 -4.01 -0.65
CA SER A 329 -4.19 -4.71 0.53
C SER A 329 -3.30 -5.88 0.96
N ARG A 330 -2.84 -6.69 -0.01
CA ARG A 330 -1.89 -7.77 0.21
C ARG A 330 -0.59 -7.24 0.80
N ASP A 331 -0.07 -6.18 0.19
CA ASP A 331 1.27 -5.66 0.49
C ASP A 331 1.36 -4.97 1.85
N ILE A 332 0.28 -4.35 2.32
CA ILE A 332 0.18 -3.82 3.69
C ILE A 332 -0.13 -4.91 4.73
N GLY A 333 -0.15 -6.19 4.33
CA GLY A 333 -0.34 -7.31 5.24
C GLY A 333 -1.79 -7.63 5.61
N ARG A 334 -2.79 -7.15 4.87
CA ARG A 334 -4.16 -7.63 5.11
C ARG A 334 -4.25 -9.12 4.82
N GLY A 335 -5.14 -9.81 5.52
CA GLY A 335 -5.35 -11.24 5.37
C GLY A 335 -6.67 -11.69 5.98
N LEU A 336 -6.84 -13.01 6.09
CA LEU A 336 -8.00 -13.66 6.73
C LEU A 336 -9.36 -13.30 6.10
N PHE A 337 -9.38 -12.89 4.84
CA PHE A 337 -10.61 -12.61 4.11
C PHE A 337 -11.43 -13.88 3.92
N ARG A 338 -12.75 -13.75 4.06
CA ARG A 338 -13.68 -14.87 3.92
C ARG A 338 -14.90 -14.44 3.10
N ILE A 339 -15.60 -15.41 2.52
CA ILE A 339 -17.01 -15.25 2.13
C ILE A 339 -17.84 -16.04 3.12
N HIS A 340 -18.79 -15.39 3.79
CA HIS A 340 -19.56 -16.02 4.83
C HIS A 340 -20.93 -15.37 5.05
N GLY A 341 -21.84 -16.11 5.68
CA GLY A 341 -23.11 -15.58 6.17
C GLY A 341 -22.94 -14.81 7.47
N THR A 342 -24.02 -14.51 8.19
CA THR A 342 -23.90 -13.99 9.56
C THR A 342 -25.08 -14.43 10.40
N GLY A 343 -24.86 -14.60 11.71
CA GLY A 343 -25.95 -14.76 12.67
C GLY A 343 -26.52 -13.42 13.17
N ILE A 344 -25.81 -12.31 12.93
CA ILE A 344 -26.24 -10.95 13.30
C ILE A 344 -27.34 -10.49 12.34
N ARG A 345 -28.25 -9.64 12.84
CA ARG A 345 -29.29 -9.01 12.02
C ARG A 345 -28.91 -7.59 11.63
N SER A 346 -29.22 -7.24 10.39
CA SER A 346 -29.10 -5.89 9.85
C SER A 346 -30.26 -4.99 10.27
N SER A 347 -30.03 -3.68 10.26
CA SER A 347 -31.11 -2.69 10.42
C SER A 347 -31.90 -2.56 9.12
N LYS A 348 -33.24 -2.58 9.20
CA LYS A 348 -34.12 -2.44 8.01
C LYS A 348 -33.93 -1.12 7.24
N ASN A 349 -33.43 -0.09 7.92
CA ASN A 349 -33.23 1.23 7.33
C ASN A 349 -31.84 1.38 6.67
N ALA A 350 -31.00 0.34 6.68
CA ALA A 350 -29.68 0.40 6.08
C ALA A 350 -29.74 0.14 4.57
N ASN A 351 -28.91 0.86 3.80
CA ASN A 351 -28.80 0.71 2.34
C ASN A 351 -28.38 -0.71 1.89
N PHE A 352 -27.78 -1.48 2.79
CA PHE A 352 -27.34 -2.85 2.57
C PHE A 352 -28.31 -3.90 3.11
N TYR A 353 -29.47 -3.53 3.65
CA TYR A 353 -30.43 -4.50 4.16
C TYR A 353 -30.87 -5.49 3.05
N PRO A 354 -30.96 -6.82 3.32
CA PRO A 354 -30.79 -7.50 4.61
C PRO A 354 -29.37 -8.04 4.88
N LEU A 355 -28.36 -7.63 4.12
CA LEU A 355 -26.96 -8.00 4.38
C LEU A 355 -26.43 -7.30 5.64
N VAL A 356 -25.35 -7.82 6.20
CA VAL A 356 -24.68 -7.26 7.39
C VAL A 356 -23.22 -6.95 7.05
N PRO A 357 -22.71 -5.75 7.38
CA PRO A 357 -21.30 -5.41 7.18
C PRO A 357 -20.40 -6.28 8.05
N THR A 358 -19.23 -6.64 7.54
CA THR A 358 -18.25 -7.51 8.24
C THR A 358 -16.95 -6.74 8.53
N SER A 359 -15.96 -7.38 9.14
CA SER A 359 -14.62 -6.78 9.31
C SER A 359 -13.75 -6.99 8.06
N GLY A 360 -14.27 -6.64 6.89
CA GLY A 360 -13.57 -6.67 5.59
C GLY A 360 -13.75 -7.92 4.73
N CYS A 361 -14.55 -8.88 5.20
CA CYS A 361 -14.97 -10.06 4.46
C CYS A 361 -16.15 -9.76 3.50
N VAL A 362 -16.47 -10.72 2.63
CA VAL A 362 -17.67 -10.65 1.79
C VAL A 362 -18.84 -11.29 2.52
N ALA A 363 -19.88 -10.52 2.78
CA ALA A 363 -21.08 -10.99 3.47
C ALA A 363 -22.08 -11.63 2.50
N LYS A 364 -22.74 -12.69 2.98
CA LYS A 364 -23.92 -13.33 2.38
C LYS A 364 -25.11 -13.21 3.32
N ARG A 365 -26.33 -13.24 2.75
CA ARG A 365 -27.56 -13.24 3.56
C ARG A 365 -27.71 -14.59 4.25
N GLU A 366 -27.84 -14.55 5.55
CA GLU A 366 -28.14 -15.72 6.35
C GLU A 366 -28.96 -15.27 7.54
N ASN A 367 -29.89 -16.11 8.00
CA ASN A 367 -30.91 -15.85 9.05
C ASN A 367 -32.28 -15.45 8.48
N LYS A 368 -33.24 -15.26 9.38
CA LYS A 368 -34.63 -14.88 9.08
C LYS A 368 -34.80 -13.36 9.13
N TYR A 369 -35.26 -12.78 8.03
CA TYR A 369 -35.56 -11.35 7.86
C TYR A 369 -36.97 -11.22 7.30
N ASP A 370 -37.81 -10.38 7.93
CA ASP A 370 -39.19 -10.13 7.47
C ASP A 370 -40.04 -11.39 7.23
N GLY A 371 -39.79 -12.46 8.00
CA GLY A 371 -40.51 -13.73 7.83
C GLY A 371 -39.84 -14.69 6.85
N GLU A 372 -38.93 -14.23 6.02
CA GLU A 372 -38.20 -15.02 5.03
C GLU A 372 -36.89 -15.57 5.60
N THR A 373 -36.56 -16.82 5.29
CA THR A 373 -35.30 -17.44 5.72
C THR A 373 -34.30 -17.43 4.58
N PHE A 374 -33.17 -16.76 4.78
CA PHE A 374 -32.09 -16.69 3.80
C PHE A 374 -31.01 -17.72 4.13
N LEU A 375 -30.58 -18.46 3.10
CA LEU A 375 -29.55 -19.50 3.15
C LEU A 375 -28.46 -19.25 2.10
N ASP A 376 -28.19 -17.99 1.77
CA ASP A 376 -27.40 -17.62 0.60
C ASP A 376 -25.99 -18.20 0.63
N GLN A 377 -25.35 -18.29 1.81
CA GLN A 377 -24.04 -18.93 1.94
C GLN A 377 -24.07 -20.41 1.56
N ARG A 378 -25.10 -21.17 1.98
CA ARG A 378 -25.27 -22.59 1.60
C ARG A 378 -25.49 -22.73 0.11
N LEU A 379 -26.43 -21.95 -0.43
CA LEU A 379 -26.72 -21.95 -1.85
C LEU A 379 -25.48 -21.60 -2.67
N PHE A 380 -24.66 -20.65 -2.20
CA PHE A 380 -23.43 -20.31 -2.90
C PHE A 380 -22.41 -21.45 -2.90
N LEU A 381 -22.23 -22.14 -1.78
CA LEU A 381 -21.35 -23.33 -1.71
C LEU A 381 -21.82 -24.43 -2.68
N ASP A 382 -23.14 -24.68 -2.73
CA ASP A 382 -23.72 -25.71 -3.59
C ASP A 382 -23.52 -25.40 -5.07
N GLU A 383 -23.79 -24.15 -5.47
CA GLU A 383 -23.65 -23.72 -6.86
C GLU A 383 -22.18 -23.65 -7.28
N LEU A 384 -21.26 -23.32 -6.37
CA LEU A 384 -19.82 -23.35 -6.64
C LEU A 384 -19.28 -24.78 -6.80
N MET A 385 -19.81 -25.75 -6.04
CA MET A 385 -19.51 -27.17 -6.23
C MET A 385 -20.03 -27.66 -7.58
N LYS A 386 -21.29 -27.38 -7.92
CA LYS A 386 -21.87 -27.73 -9.23
C LYS A 386 -21.07 -27.14 -10.39
N ALA A 387 -20.72 -25.85 -10.31
CA ALA A 387 -19.89 -25.18 -11.31
C ALA A 387 -18.47 -25.79 -11.42
N SER A 388 -18.02 -26.50 -10.39
CA SER A 388 -16.75 -27.24 -10.35
C SER A 388 -16.89 -28.72 -10.76
N ASN A 389 -18.07 -29.16 -11.23
CA ASN A 389 -18.44 -30.56 -11.45
C ASN A 389 -18.29 -31.45 -10.20
N LEU A 390 -18.62 -30.90 -9.03
CA LEU A 390 -18.66 -31.61 -7.77
C LEU A 390 -20.11 -31.76 -7.31
N GLU A 391 -20.44 -32.90 -6.69
CA GLU A 391 -21.72 -33.05 -5.99
C GLU A 391 -21.78 -32.09 -4.79
N PRO A 392 -22.93 -31.43 -4.54
CA PRO A 392 -23.07 -30.45 -3.47
C PRO A 392 -23.27 -31.13 -2.10
N ILE A 393 -22.24 -31.85 -1.66
CA ILE A 393 -22.17 -32.53 -0.37
C ILE A 393 -21.06 -31.94 0.50
N PHE A 394 -21.15 -32.13 1.81
CA PHE A 394 -20.24 -31.52 2.77
C PHE A 394 -18.77 -31.93 2.49
N GLU A 395 -18.52 -33.19 2.18
CA GLU A 395 -17.16 -33.72 1.95
C GLU A 395 -16.47 -33.08 0.74
N ASN A 396 -17.22 -32.49 -0.20
CA ASN A 396 -16.65 -31.86 -1.39
C ASN A 396 -16.31 -30.38 -1.19
N GLU A 397 -16.75 -29.71 -0.13
CA GLU A 397 -16.50 -28.26 0.01
C GLU A 397 -15.01 -27.94 0.19
N GLU A 398 -14.22 -28.83 0.78
CA GLU A 398 -12.77 -28.64 0.91
C GLU A 398 -12.03 -28.66 -0.45
N LYS A 399 -12.66 -29.27 -1.46
CA LYS A 399 -12.14 -29.36 -2.83
C LYS A 399 -12.50 -28.12 -3.67
N ILE A 400 -13.35 -27.23 -3.16
CA ILE A 400 -13.70 -25.99 -3.84
C ILE A 400 -12.44 -25.18 -4.13
N ARG A 401 -12.22 -24.86 -5.39
CA ARG A 401 -11.21 -23.90 -5.85
C ARG A 401 -11.83 -23.02 -6.92
N ALA A 402 -11.60 -21.72 -6.85
CA ALA A 402 -12.14 -20.76 -7.81
C ALA A 402 -11.35 -19.44 -7.77
N LEU A 403 -11.60 -18.58 -8.74
CA LEU A 403 -11.12 -17.19 -8.73
C LEU A 403 -12.30 -16.26 -8.46
N LEU A 404 -12.08 -15.23 -7.63
CA LEU A 404 -13.04 -14.17 -7.36
C LEU A 404 -12.52 -12.85 -7.91
N TYR A 405 -13.29 -12.23 -8.78
CA TYR A 405 -13.04 -10.90 -9.33
C TYR A 405 -13.97 -9.90 -8.65
N VAL A 406 -13.43 -8.95 -7.91
CA VAL A 406 -14.20 -7.86 -7.28
C VAL A 406 -13.98 -6.59 -8.08
N VAL A 407 -15.05 -6.02 -8.64
CA VAL A 407 -14.93 -4.86 -9.54
C VAL A 407 -16.03 -3.83 -9.30
N ASN A 408 -15.69 -2.55 -9.46
CA ASN A 408 -16.65 -1.46 -9.40
C ASN A 408 -17.14 -1.12 -10.81
N ILE A 409 -18.45 -0.99 -10.97
CA ILE A 409 -19.07 -0.74 -12.28
C ILE A 409 -19.48 0.71 -12.52
N ASP A 410 -19.84 1.45 -11.46
CA ASP A 410 -20.10 2.90 -11.48
C ASP A 410 -20.26 3.44 -10.03
N GLY A 411 -20.62 4.72 -9.90
CA GLY A 411 -20.88 5.39 -8.61
C GLY A 411 -22.35 5.57 -8.25
N LYS A 412 -23.27 4.76 -8.80
CA LYS A 412 -24.70 4.89 -8.46
C LYS A 412 -24.97 4.49 -7.00
N LYS A 413 -25.91 5.18 -6.37
CA LYS A 413 -26.35 4.96 -4.98
C LYS A 413 -27.49 3.94 -4.88
N LYS A 414 -27.28 2.74 -5.43
CA LYS A 414 -28.24 1.63 -5.39
C LYS A 414 -27.53 0.27 -5.52
N ALA A 415 -28.22 -0.80 -5.13
CA ALA A 415 -27.75 -2.16 -5.36
C ALA A 415 -27.41 -2.41 -6.84
N VAL A 416 -26.48 -3.33 -7.08
CA VAL A 416 -26.21 -3.82 -8.44
C VAL A 416 -27.24 -4.90 -8.79
N GLU A 417 -27.84 -4.78 -9.98
CA GLU A 417 -28.83 -5.71 -10.50
C GLU A 417 -28.36 -6.33 -11.83
N LEU A 418 -28.97 -7.47 -12.22
CA LEU A 418 -28.67 -8.10 -13.51
C LEU A 418 -28.93 -7.14 -14.69
N SER A 419 -29.95 -6.29 -14.58
CA SER A 419 -30.30 -5.25 -15.56
C SER A 419 -29.13 -4.30 -15.85
N ASP A 420 -28.33 -3.96 -14.82
CA ASP A 420 -27.14 -3.13 -14.99
C ASP A 420 -26.07 -3.86 -15.82
N LEU A 421 -25.91 -5.18 -15.64
CA LEU A 421 -24.94 -5.98 -16.40
C LEU A 421 -25.34 -6.15 -17.87
N PHE A 422 -26.65 -6.25 -18.15
CA PHE A 422 -27.15 -6.19 -19.53
C PHE A 422 -26.90 -4.82 -20.17
N ALA A 423 -27.10 -3.73 -19.42
CA ALA A 423 -26.88 -2.38 -19.93
C ALA A 423 -25.41 -2.09 -20.26
N ILE A 424 -24.47 -2.67 -19.50
CA ILE A 424 -23.03 -2.58 -19.76
C ILE A 424 -22.62 -3.47 -20.94
N GLY A 425 -23.42 -4.48 -21.31
CA GLY A 425 -23.10 -5.44 -22.37
C GLY A 425 -22.29 -6.65 -21.91
N ILE A 426 -22.18 -6.86 -20.58
CA ILE A 426 -21.58 -8.08 -20.00
C ILE A 426 -22.44 -9.31 -20.30
N LEU A 427 -23.76 -9.15 -20.19
CA LEU A 427 -24.74 -10.18 -20.48
C LEU A 427 -25.50 -9.83 -21.76
N LYS A 428 -25.80 -10.84 -22.58
CA LYS A 428 -26.63 -10.73 -23.79
C LYS A 428 -28.04 -11.23 -23.48
N ARG A 429 -29.06 -10.51 -23.97
CA ARG A 429 -30.47 -10.87 -23.78
C ARG A 429 -30.86 -12.13 -24.54
#